data_AF-A0A7X6FMM0-F1
#
_entry.id   AF-A0A7X6FMM0-F1
#
_cell.length_a   1.000
_cell.length_b   1.000
_cell.length_c   1.000
_cell.angle_alpha   90.00
_cell.angle_beta   90.00
_cell.angle_gamma   90.00
#
_symmetry.space_group_name_H-M   'P 1'
#
loop_
_entity.id
_entity.type
_entity.pdbx_description
1 polymer ?
#
loop_
_entity_poly.entity_id
_entity_poly.type
_entity_poly.pdbx_seq_one_letter_code
_entity_poly.pdbx_strand_id
1 'polypeptide(L)'
;MPSVLTDIWIQFGVLFAARGAAHIVFPAPGTRRLIIDCLFFAALTTLLLWNNIPPYSIEGVDPGVTLRLVRGVLKTVWWLAGAMVLANCARVFLILEHKPREGRLLQDLVVAIVYVSAALCIIAYVFSLPVGTIIATSGVFAVVLGLALQSTLNDVFSGIALNLNRLLSVGDWVVLDHDVQGKVMETNWRSTQFLNKTGDLVVIPNSMLAKSRITNLSVPDMSHGASLTVKMQANSQPSIIESTMQQVLLSSSEILKTPSPSVSILGLSRDCIEVELSFRVPTLLSVTKAKNEIFDLVYRHTMAAGFALASDPPGEQPEGVGGPTNIVRRLVNMARIFANLSNDERDALAAAAERLMMKQGAVIAKKGSTTTSLMILARGVAIVEDGSEESRIEFARLAPGDLLGERGVLLGGKEVADTKCLTDVVLYQISKAKIADLLRERPAIAEDLAALLSVRTRAEEALHQAGLNHASKTAPDLRMRILRLFHL
;
A
#
# COMPACT_ATOMS: atom_id res chain seq x y z
N MET A 1 -49.91 48.12 -39.59
CA MET A 1 -49.10 46.93 -39.24
C MET A 1 -48.02 47.16 -38.16
N PRO A 2 -47.53 48.39 -37.81
CA PRO A 2 -46.56 48.52 -36.72
C PRO A 2 -47.15 48.57 -35.30
N SER A 3 -48.46 48.79 -35.14
CA SER A 3 -49.10 48.96 -33.81
C SER A 3 -49.40 47.65 -33.06
N VAL A 4 -49.39 46.50 -33.74
CA VAL A 4 -49.73 45.19 -33.15
C VAL A 4 -48.52 44.60 -32.41
N LEU A 5 -47.30 44.87 -32.89
CA LEU A 5 -46.06 44.41 -32.28
C LEU A 5 -45.63 45.26 -31.07
N THR A 6 -46.20 46.45 -30.90
CA THR A 6 -45.97 47.34 -29.75
C THR A 6 -46.95 47.10 -28.60
N ASP A 7 -47.98 46.28 -28.82
CA ASP A 7 -48.95 45.98 -27.78
C ASP A 7 -48.36 44.99 -26.77
N ILE A 8 -48.26 45.44 -25.52
CA ILE A 8 -47.76 44.68 -24.37
C ILE A 8 -48.44 43.31 -24.26
N TRP A 9 -49.75 43.23 -24.56
CA TRP A 9 -50.54 42.00 -24.44
C TRP A 9 -50.14 40.93 -25.46
N ILE A 10 -49.85 41.35 -26.68
CA ILE A 10 -49.45 40.46 -27.77
C ILE A 10 -48.03 39.97 -27.52
N GLN A 11 -47.14 40.83 -27.03
CA GLN A 11 -45.76 40.46 -26.69
C GLN A 11 -45.70 39.38 -25.59
N PHE A 12 -46.43 39.55 -24.48
CA PHE A 12 -46.49 38.53 -23.43
C PHE A 12 -47.19 37.25 -23.90
N GLY A 13 -48.32 37.38 -24.62
CA GLY A 13 -49.06 36.22 -25.15
C GLY A 13 -48.21 35.33 -26.05
N VAL A 14 -47.43 35.92 -26.96
CA VAL A 14 -46.49 35.21 -27.83
C VAL A 14 -45.39 34.51 -27.02
N LEU A 15 -44.84 35.17 -26.00
CA LEU A 15 -43.79 34.58 -25.16
C LEU A 15 -44.29 33.36 -24.39
N PHE A 16 -45.50 33.42 -23.81
CA PHE A 16 -46.10 32.28 -23.09
C PHE A 16 -46.49 31.15 -24.05
N ALA A 17 -47.02 31.46 -25.23
CA ALA A 17 -47.31 30.48 -26.27
C ALA A 17 -46.04 29.78 -26.76
N ALA A 18 -44.95 30.53 -26.96
CA ALA A 18 -43.64 29.99 -27.34
C ALA A 18 -43.08 29.06 -26.26
N ARG A 19 -43.22 29.40 -24.97
CA ARG A 19 -42.85 28.51 -23.86
C ARG A 19 -43.68 27.22 -23.87
N GLY A 20 -45.00 27.31 -24.05
CA GLY A 20 -45.89 26.16 -24.12
C GLY A 20 -45.56 25.23 -25.29
N ALA A 21 -45.37 25.80 -26.48
CA ALA A 21 -44.96 25.07 -27.68
C ALA A 21 -43.59 24.39 -27.50
N ALA A 22 -42.60 25.08 -26.94
CA ALA A 22 -41.29 24.50 -26.65
C ALA A 22 -41.39 23.29 -25.70
N HIS A 23 -42.31 23.33 -24.73
CA HIS A 23 -42.51 22.22 -23.77
C HIS A 23 -43.21 20.99 -24.39
N ILE A 24 -44.04 21.20 -25.41
CA ILE A 24 -44.73 20.13 -26.16
C ILE A 24 -43.78 19.50 -27.19
N VAL A 25 -42.99 20.33 -27.88
CA VAL A 25 -42.08 19.90 -28.96
C VAL A 25 -40.81 19.26 -28.41
N PHE A 26 -40.33 19.71 -27.24
CA PHE A 26 -39.11 19.19 -26.60
C PHE A 26 -39.39 18.61 -25.20
N PRO A 27 -40.04 17.44 -25.09
CA PRO A 27 -40.16 16.70 -23.84
C PRO A 27 -38.82 16.02 -23.51
N ALA A 28 -37.77 16.78 -23.25
CA ALA A 28 -36.43 16.26 -22.98
C ALA A 28 -36.03 16.45 -21.50
N PRO A 29 -35.48 15.42 -20.84
CA PRO A 29 -35.05 15.51 -19.45
C PRO A 29 -33.76 16.33 -19.28
N GLY A 30 -33.61 16.96 -18.10
CA GLY A 30 -32.35 17.55 -17.64
C GLY A 30 -31.96 18.87 -18.32
N THR A 31 -30.77 18.92 -18.93
CA THR A 31 -30.07 20.15 -19.37
C THR A 31 -30.83 20.95 -20.43
N ARG A 32 -31.56 20.29 -21.34
CA ARG A 32 -32.35 20.98 -22.39
C ARG A 32 -33.52 21.77 -21.81
N ARG A 33 -34.19 21.22 -20.77
CA ARG A 33 -35.27 21.92 -20.07
C ARG A 33 -34.75 23.16 -19.35
N LEU A 34 -33.57 23.08 -18.73
CA LEU A 34 -32.91 24.22 -18.10
C LEU A 34 -32.61 25.33 -19.13
N ILE A 35 -32.12 24.99 -20.32
CA ILE A 35 -31.86 25.97 -21.39
C ILE A 35 -33.15 26.69 -21.79
N ILE A 36 -34.25 25.96 -21.98
CA ILE A 36 -35.57 26.54 -22.31
C ILE A 36 -36.06 27.46 -21.19
N ASP A 37 -35.91 27.06 -19.93
CA ASP A 37 -36.29 27.88 -18.77
C ASP A 37 -35.44 29.15 -18.66
N CYS A 38 -34.12 29.05 -18.87
CA CYS A 38 -33.21 30.20 -18.88
C CYS A 38 -33.56 31.18 -20.01
N LEU A 39 -33.80 30.68 -21.22
CA LEU A 39 -34.17 31.52 -22.37
C LEU A 39 -35.52 32.22 -22.13
N PHE A 40 -36.51 31.49 -21.60
CA PHE A 40 -37.79 32.07 -21.23
C PHE A 40 -37.64 33.14 -20.16
N PHE A 41 -36.88 32.88 -19.09
CA PHE A 41 -36.67 33.82 -18.01
C PHE A 41 -35.93 35.08 -18.49
N ALA A 42 -34.91 34.93 -19.33
CA ALA A 42 -34.18 36.05 -19.94
C ALA A 42 -35.11 36.90 -20.81
N ALA A 43 -35.92 36.26 -21.66
CA ALA A 43 -36.90 36.95 -22.51
C ALA A 43 -37.98 37.66 -21.67
N LEU A 44 -38.51 37.01 -20.64
CA LEU A 44 -39.50 37.60 -19.72
C LEU A 44 -38.92 38.81 -18.97
N THR A 45 -37.68 38.71 -18.50
CA THR A 45 -36.97 39.80 -17.82
C THR A 45 -36.78 40.98 -18.76
N THR A 46 -36.31 40.73 -19.99
CA THR A 46 -36.09 41.76 -21.00
C THR A 46 -37.39 42.49 -21.33
N LEU A 47 -38.48 41.74 -21.52
CA LEU A 47 -39.80 42.28 -21.86
C LEU A 47 -40.41 43.10 -20.72
N LEU A 48 -40.25 42.66 -19.47
CA LEU A 48 -40.69 43.41 -18.29
C LEU A 48 -39.96 44.74 -18.12
N LEU A 49 -38.63 44.72 -18.25
CA LEU A 49 -37.81 45.92 -18.13
C LEU A 49 -38.07 46.89 -19.30
N TRP A 50 -38.21 46.38 -20.51
CA TRP A 50 -38.55 47.17 -21.70
C TRP A 50 -39.88 47.91 -21.54
N ASN A 51 -40.85 47.30 -20.85
CA ASN A 51 -42.16 47.89 -20.58
C ASN A 51 -42.19 48.71 -19.27
N ASN A 52 -41.05 49.03 -18.66
CA ASN A 52 -40.93 49.76 -17.39
C ASN A 52 -41.70 49.12 -16.23
N ILE A 53 -41.68 47.79 -16.12
CA ILE A 53 -42.27 47.03 -15.01
C ILE A 53 -41.13 46.32 -14.27
N PRO A 54 -40.39 46.99 -13.36
CA PRO A 54 -39.32 46.36 -12.61
C PRO A 54 -39.91 45.37 -11.59
N PRO A 55 -39.58 44.07 -11.64
CA PRO A 55 -40.17 43.06 -10.76
C PRO A 55 -39.77 43.19 -9.28
N TYR A 56 -38.70 43.93 -9.00
CA TYR A 56 -38.18 44.22 -7.66
C TYR A 56 -38.68 45.55 -7.09
N SER A 57 -39.47 46.31 -7.84
CA SER A 57 -40.00 47.60 -7.39
C SER A 57 -41.40 47.44 -6.79
N ILE A 58 -41.63 48.13 -5.68
CA ILE A 58 -42.95 48.34 -5.09
C ILE A 58 -43.68 49.37 -5.98
N GLU A 59 -44.93 49.09 -6.34
CA GLU A 59 -45.71 50.02 -7.16
C GLU A 59 -46.15 51.26 -6.37
N GLY A 60 -46.13 52.43 -7.02
CA GLY A 60 -46.72 53.65 -6.48
C GLY A 60 -48.26 53.59 -6.40
N VAL A 61 -48.87 54.56 -5.72
CA VAL A 61 -50.28 54.53 -5.27
C VAL A 61 -51.32 54.60 -6.40
N ASP A 62 -50.95 55.01 -7.63
CA ASP A 62 -51.91 55.44 -8.68
C ASP A 62 -52.08 54.62 -9.98
N PRO A 63 -51.83 53.29 -10.08
CA PRO A 63 -52.35 52.51 -11.21
C PRO A 63 -53.78 52.04 -10.93
N GLY A 64 -54.65 52.14 -11.94
CA GLY A 64 -56.01 51.57 -11.90
C GLY A 64 -56.00 50.08 -11.51
N VAL A 65 -57.07 49.62 -10.84
CA VAL A 65 -57.16 48.29 -10.21
C VAL A 65 -56.79 47.15 -11.17
N THR A 66 -57.26 47.21 -12.41
CA THR A 66 -56.96 46.22 -13.45
C THR A 66 -55.49 46.16 -13.81
N LEU A 67 -54.83 47.31 -13.98
CA LEU A 67 -53.41 47.40 -14.32
C LEU A 67 -52.52 46.90 -13.18
N ARG A 68 -52.90 47.17 -11.93
CA ARG A 68 -52.22 46.67 -10.73
C ARG A 68 -52.28 45.14 -10.64
N LEU A 69 -53.46 44.56 -10.85
CA LEU A 69 -53.63 43.10 -10.85
C LEU A 69 -52.78 42.44 -11.94
N VAL A 70 -52.79 42.99 -13.15
CA VAL A 70 -52.04 42.47 -14.30
C VAL A 70 -50.54 42.52 -14.03
N ARG A 71 -50.01 43.67 -13.62
CA ARG A 71 -48.58 43.80 -13.29
C ARG A 71 -48.19 42.88 -12.15
N GLY A 72 -49.06 42.73 -11.15
CA GLY A 72 -48.84 41.79 -10.05
C GLY A 72 -48.73 40.34 -10.53
N VAL A 73 -49.59 39.90 -11.44
CA VAL A 73 -49.51 38.57 -12.06
C VAL A 73 -48.19 38.42 -12.83
N LEU A 74 -47.82 39.40 -13.65
CA LEU A 74 -46.57 39.36 -14.42
C LEU A 74 -45.32 39.29 -13.52
N LYS A 75 -45.27 40.08 -12.45
CA LYS A 75 -44.19 40.05 -11.45
C LYS A 75 -44.14 38.71 -10.71
N THR A 76 -45.30 38.14 -10.36
CA THR A 76 -45.40 36.83 -9.72
C THR A 76 -44.85 35.73 -10.62
N VAL A 77 -45.22 35.75 -11.91
CA VAL A 77 -44.69 34.80 -12.90
C VAL A 77 -43.18 34.95 -13.04
N TRP A 78 -42.65 36.18 -12.98
CA TRP A 78 -41.20 36.40 -13.03
C TRP A 78 -40.47 35.79 -11.84
N TRP A 79 -40.95 35.99 -10.61
CA TRP A 79 -40.35 35.39 -9.41
C TRP A 79 -40.40 33.86 -9.44
N LEU A 80 -41.52 33.28 -9.88
CA LEU A 80 -41.66 31.82 -10.05
C LEU A 80 -40.77 31.28 -11.16
N ALA A 81 -40.62 32.00 -12.28
CA ALA A 81 -39.73 31.61 -13.36
C ALA A 81 -38.27 31.63 -12.92
N GLY A 82 -37.84 32.65 -12.17
CA GLY A 82 -36.51 32.70 -11.58
C GLY A 82 -36.24 31.56 -10.60
N ALA A 83 -37.21 31.27 -9.71
CA ALA A 83 -37.15 30.14 -8.79
C ALA A 83 -37.04 28.79 -9.53
N MET A 84 -37.80 28.61 -10.61
CA MET A 84 -37.78 27.41 -11.44
C MET A 84 -36.43 27.21 -12.13
N VAL A 85 -35.82 28.29 -12.66
CA VAL A 85 -34.47 28.24 -13.26
C VAL A 85 -33.44 27.83 -12.21
N LEU A 86 -33.44 28.45 -11.03
CA LEU A 86 -32.51 28.11 -9.95
C LEU A 86 -32.70 26.67 -9.46
N ALA A 87 -33.94 26.24 -9.27
CA ALA A 87 -34.26 24.87 -8.88
C ALA A 87 -33.78 23.86 -9.94
N ASN A 88 -34.03 24.12 -11.23
CA ASN A 88 -33.59 23.26 -12.33
C ASN A 88 -32.07 23.24 -12.49
N CYS A 89 -31.40 24.36 -12.23
CA CYS A 89 -29.94 24.43 -12.20
C CYS A 89 -29.37 23.51 -11.11
N ALA A 90 -29.93 23.56 -9.90
CA ALA A 90 -29.55 22.66 -8.81
C ALA A 90 -29.80 21.19 -9.16
N ARG A 91 -30.88 20.87 -9.87
CA ARG A 91 -31.17 19.48 -10.31
C ARG A 91 -30.16 18.98 -11.34
N VAL A 92 -29.76 19.82 -12.30
CA VAL A 92 -28.84 19.43 -13.38
C VAL A 92 -27.41 19.26 -12.86
N PHE A 93 -26.96 20.13 -11.96
CA PHE A 93 -25.62 20.07 -11.38
C PHE A 93 -25.31 18.70 -10.72
N LEU A 94 -26.27 18.13 -9.99
CA LEU A 94 -26.09 16.82 -9.33
C LEU A 94 -26.15 15.62 -10.28
N ILE A 95 -26.88 15.73 -11.40
CA ILE A 95 -26.92 14.66 -12.42
C ILE A 95 -25.56 14.53 -13.10
N LEU A 96 -24.86 15.65 -13.32
CA LEU A 96 -23.51 15.67 -13.89
C LEU A 96 -22.49 15.00 -12.96
N GLU A 97 -22.62 15.17 -11.65
CA GLU A 97 -21.68 14.64 -10.65
C GLU A 97 -21.88 13.16 -10.27
N HIS A 98 -22.84 12.45 -10.85
CA HIS A 98 -23.06 10.99 -10.65
C HIS A 98 -23.14 10.53 -9.19
N LYS A 99 -23.51 11.39 -8.23
CA LYS A 99 -23.59 11.01 -6.81
C LYS A 99 -24.90 10.29 -6.45
N PRO A 100 -24.85 9.23 -5.61
CA PRO A 100 -26.01 8.42 -5.27
C PRO A 100 -27.01 9.14 -4.34
N ARG A 101 -28.16 8.47 -4.15
CA ARG A 101 -29.41 8.81 -3.41
C ARG A 101 -29.38 9.87 -2.29
N GLU A 102 -28.27 10.05 -1.57
CA GLU A 102 -28.14 11.00 -0.46
C GLU A 102 -28.19 12.48 -0.91
N GLY A 103 -27.71 12.80 -2.12
CA GLY A 103 -27.77 14.17 -2.66
C GLY A 103 -29.20 14.69 -2.93
N ARG A 104 -30.19 13.79 -3.01
CA ARG A 104 -31.59 14.16 -3.28
C ARG A 104 -32.24 14.93 -2.13
N LEU A 105 -31.93 14.58 -0.88
CA LEU A 105 -32.51 15.28 0.27
C LEU A 105 -31.99 16.73 0.38
N LEU A 106 -30.68 16.93 0.16
CA LEU A 106 -30.09 18.26 0.09
C LEU A 106 -30.65 19.07 -1.08
N GLN A 107 -30.85 18.42 -2.23
CA GLN A 107 -31.48 19.03 -3.40
C GLN A 107 -32.91 19.50 -3.10
N ASP A 108 -33.75 18.62 -2.55
CA ASP A 108 -35.14 18.97 -2.23
C ASP A 108 -35.21 20.09 -1.20
N LEU A 109 -34.27 20.13 -0.24
CA LEU A 109 -34.12 21.23 0.70
C LEU A 109 -33.72 22.54 0.01
N VAL A 110 -32.72 22.54 -0.88
CA VAL A 110 -32.30 23.73 -1.64
C VAL A 110 -33.45 24.23 -2.51
N VAL A 111 -34.15 23.34 -3.21
CA VAL A 111 -35.32 23.67 -4.03
C VAL A 111 -36.43 24.26 -3.18
N ALA A 112 -36.70 23.70 -2.00
CA ALA A 112 -37.69 24.25 -1.06
C ALA A 112 -37.30 25.67 -0.60
N ILE A 113 -36.04 25.91 -0.24
CA ILE A 113 -35.54 27.23 0.16
C ILE A 113 -35.68 28.25 -0.99
N VAL A 114 -35.39 27.85 -2.23
CA VAL A 114 -35.56 28.70 -3.42
C VAL A 114 -37.04 29.09 -3.62
N TYR A 115 -37.97 28.15 -3.46
CA TYR A 115 -39.40 28.48 -3.60
C TYR A 115 -39.94 29.30 -2.41
N VAL A 116 -39.52 29.02 -1.18
CA VAL A 116 -39.90 29.82 0.00
C VAL A 116 -39.38 31.25 -0.13
N SER A 117 -38.13 31.45 -0.56
CA SER A 117 -37.57 32.79 -0.79
C SER A 117 -38.29 33.54 -1.91
N ALA A 118 -38.65 32.86 -3.01
CA ALA A 118 -39.46 33.45 -4.07
C ALA A 118 -40.86 33.84 -3.58
N ALA A 119 -41.52 33.00 -2.77
CA ALA A 119 -42.82 33.32 -2.17
C ALA A 119 -42.73 34.56 -1.26
N LEU A 120 -41.69 34.67 -0.43
CA LEU A 120 -41.44 35.85 0.39
C LEU A 120 -41.20 37.11 -0.46
N CYS A 121 -40.45 37.00 -1.56
CA CYS A 121 -40.23 38.11 -2.49
C CYS A 121 -41.54 38.54 -3.18
N ILE A 122 -42.42 37.60 -3.54
CA ILE A 122 -43.74 37.91 -4.09
C ILE A 122 -44.58 38.68 -3.04
N ILE A 123 -44.63 38.21 -1.79
CA ILE A 123 -45.35 38.89 -0.70
C ILE A 123 -44.80 40.32 -0.51
N ALA A 124 -43.48 40.49 -0.53
CA ALA A 124 -42.82 41.78 -0.32
C ALA A 124 -43.02 42.77 -1.48
N TYR A 125 -42.76 42.34 -2.73
CA TYR A 125 -42.67 43.23 -3.89
C TYR A 125 -43.95 43.28 -4.73
N VAL A 126 -44.78 42.25 -4.69
CA VAL A 126 -46.06 42.21 -5.43
C VAL A 126 -47.21 42.68 -4.54
N PHE A 127 -47.34 42.11 -3.36
CA PHE A 127 -48.41 42.45 -2.43
C PHE A 127 -48.08 43.64 -1.52
N SER A 128 -46.83 44.13 -1.56
CA SER A 128 -46.36 45.25 -0.73
C SER A 128 -46.56 45.00 0.77
N LEU A 129 -46.53 43.72 1.19
CA LEU A 129 -46.73 43.34 2.58
C LEU A 129 -45.38 43.33 3.32
N PRO A 130 -45.35 43.78 4.60
CA PRO A 130 -44.13 43.79 5.38
C PRO A 130 -43.70 42.36 5.74
N VAL A 131 -42.68 41.84 5.05
CA VAL A 131 -42.08 40.53 5.37
C VAL A 131 -40.98 40.60 6.43
N GLY A 132 -40.60 41.82 6.85
CA GLY A 132 -39.49 42.05 7.80
C GLY A 132 -39.63 41.25 9.09
N THR A 133 -40.84 41.15 9.66
CA THR A 133 -41.09 40.38 10.89
C THR A 133 -40.88 38.88 10.68
N ILE A 134 -41.26 38.33 9.52
CA ILE A 134 -41.08 36.91 9.17
C ILE A 134 -39.58 36.61 8.97
N ILE A 135 -38.86 37.52 8.31
CA ILE A 135 -37.41 37.40 8.12
C ILE A 135 -36.68 37.50 9.47
N ALA A 136 -37.05 38.45 10.32
CA ALA A 136 -36.44 38.64 11.63
C ALA A 136 -36.63 37.42 12.55
N THR A 137 -37.85 36.86 12.58
CA THR A 137 -38.18 35.67 13.39
C THR A 137 -37.57 34.39 12.84
N SER A 138 -37.50 34.23 11.52
CA SER A 138 -36.81 33.10 10.88
C SER A 138 -35.30 33.13 11.06
N GLY A 139 -34.70 34.31 11.29
CA GLY A 139 -33.28 34.45 11.62
C GLY A 139 -32.86 33.64 12.85
N VAL A 140 -33.68 33.62 13.91
CA VAL A 140 -33.40 32.81 15.12
C VAL A 140 -33.42 31.31 14.79
N PHE A 141 -34.42 30.87 14.02
CA PHE A 141 -34.49 29.48 13.56
C PHE A 141 -33.29 29.10 12.69
N ALA A 142 -32.84 29.98 11.80
CA ALA A 142 -31.65 29.76 10.98
C ALA A 142 -30.38 29.61 11.82
N VAL A 143 -30.22 30.42 12.88
CA VAL A 143 -29.08 30.30 13.81
C VAL A 143 -29.14 28.97 14.56
N VAL A 144 -30.29 28.59 15.13
CA VAL A 144 -30.45 27.31 15.85
C VAL A 144 -30.19 26.12 14.94
N LEU A 145 -30.74 26.14 13.72
CA LEU A 145 -30.51 25.08 12.73
C LEU A 145 -29.05 25.02 12.28
N GLY A 146 -28.41 26.17 12.10
CA GLY A 146 -26.98 26.26 11.75
C GLY A 146 -26.08 25.68 12.85
N LEU A 147 -26.39 25.95 14.12
CA LEU A 147 -25.69 25.35 15.26
C LEU A 147 -25.90 23.83 15.32
N ALA A 148 -27.13 23.35 15.06
CA ALA A 148 -27.43 21.91 15.03
C ALA A 148 -26.70 21.18 13.89
N LEU A 149 -26.57 21.80 12.73
CA LEU A 149 -25.89 21.25 11.55
C LEU A 149 -24.38 21.51 11.53
N GLN A 150 -23.84 22.21 12.53
CA GLN A 150 -22.45 22.65 12.53
C GLN A 150 -21.45 21.50 12.33
N SER A 151 -21.66 20.37 13.00
CA SER A 151 -20.79 19.19 12.89
C SER A 151 -20.85 18.56 11.51
N THR A 152 -22.06 18.35 10.97
CA THR A 152 -22.26 17.76 9.65
C THR A 152 -21.68 18.63 8.53
N LEU A 153 -21.88 19.95 8.59
CA LEU A 153 -21.28 20.88 7.64
C LEU A 153 -19.75 20.83 7.70
N ASN A 154 -19.19 20.77 8.91
CA ASN A 154 -17.75 20.65 9.09
C ASN A 154 -17.20 19.34 8.49
N ASP A 155 -17.89 18.20 8.65
CA ASP A 155 -17.53 16.94 8.00
C ASP A 155 -17.54 17.04 6.47
N VAL A 156 -18.55 17.71 5.89
CA VAL A 156 -18.65 17.92 4.43
C VAL A 156 -17.48 18.74 3.91
N PHE A 157 -17.24 19.93 4.49
CA PHE A 157 -16.16 20.81 4.03
C PHE A 157 -14.79 20.16 4.24
N SER A 158 -14.61 19.42 5.33
CA SER A 158 -13.40 18.64 5.56
C SER A 158 -13.22 17.54 4.51
N GLY A 159 -14.28 16.83 4.14
CA GLY A 159 -14.25 15.81 3.09
C GLY A 159 -13.86 16.38 1.72
N ILE A 160 -14.42 17.55 1.36
CA ILE A 160 -14.08 18.25 0.11
C ILE A 160 -12.60 18.68 0.12
N ALA A 161 -12.13 19.28 1.22
CA ALA A 161 -10.75 19.73 1.36
C ALA A 161 -9.74 18.57 1.28
N LEU A 162 -10.03 17.45 1.96
CA LEU A 162 -9.20 16.24 1.94
C LEU A 162 -9.09 15.65 0.52
N ASN A 163 -10.19 15.66 -0.24
CA ASN A 163 -10.21 15.12 -1.61
C ASN A 163 -9.47 16.03 -2.60
N LEU A 164 -9.70 17.36 -2.53
CA LEU A 164 -9.06 18.33 -3.43
C LEU A 164 -7.53 18.28 -3.36
N ASN A 165 -6.98 18.11 -2.16
CA ASN A 165 -5.53 18.06 -1.97
C ASN A 165 -4.91 16.68 -2.27
N ARG A 166 -5.72 15.65 -2.58
CA ARG A 166 -5.31 14.25 -2.81
C ARG A 166 -4.29 13.72 -1.78
N LEU A 167 -4.42 14.15 -0.52
CA LEU A 167 -3.52 13.72 0.55
C LEU A 167 -3.70 12.23 0.90
N LEU A 168 -4.86 11.68 0.55
CA LEU A 168 -5.30 10.31 0.83
C LEU A 168 -5.94 9.72 -0.42
N SER A 169 -5.35 8.65 -0.95
CA SER A 169 -5.96 7.85 -2.02
C SER A 169 -6.45 6.52 -1.47
N VAL A 170 -7.51 5.98 -2.09
CA VAL A 170 -7.96 4.61 -1.80
C VAL A 170 -6.81 3.65 -2.10
N GLY A 171 -6.45 2.84 -1.11
CA GLY A 171 -5.33 1.92 -1.18
C GLY A 171 -4.12 2.33 -0.33
N ASP A 172 -4.02 3.59 0.08
CA ASP A 172 -2.88 4.10 0.85
C ASP A 172 -2.88 3.55 2.28
N TRP A 173 -1.69 3.19 2.78
CA TRP A 173 -1.45 2.93 4.19
C TRP A 173 -1.14 4.22 4.93
N VAL A 174 -1.87 4.46 6.02
CA VAL A 174 -1.80 5.72 6.75
C VAL A 174 -1.75 5.45 8.25
N VAL A 175 -0.98 6.27 8.96
CA VAL A 175 -0.95 6.34 10.42
C VAL A 175 -1.56 7.66 10.87
N LEU A 176 -2.50 7.55 11.81
CA LEU A 176 -3.20 8.67 12.44
C LEU A 176 -2.71 8.84 13.89
N ASP A 177 -3.23 9.87 14.55
CA ASP A 177 -2.98 10.10 15.97
C ASP A 177 -3.34 8.88 16.83
N HIS A 178 -2.62 8.70 17.95
CA HIS A 178 -2.69 7.52 18.83
C HIS A 178 -2.30 6.19 18.15
N ASP A 179 -1.46 6.27 17.12
CA ASP A 179 -0.91 5.12 16.38
C ASP A 179 -1.98 4.20 15.77
N VAL A 180 -3.13 4.77 15.41
CA VAL A 180 -4.15 4.08 14.63
C VAL A 180 -3.65 3.95 13.20
N GLN A 181 -3.39 2.73 12.75
CA GLN A 181 -2.87 2.43 11.41
C GLN A 181 -3.91 1.67 10.60
N GLY A 182 -4.07 2.07 9.33
CA GLY A 182 -4.95 1.35 8.42
C GLY A 182 -4.78 1.72 6.97
N LYS A 183 -5.27 0.83 6.10
CA LYS A 183 -5.35 1.03 4.66
C LYS A 183 -6.65 1.74 4.32
N VAL A 184 -6.59 2.84 3.56
CA VAL A 184 -7.78 3.56 3.09
C VAL A 184 -8.59 2.66 2.16
N MET A 185 -9.83 2.36 2.53
CA MET A 185 -10.73 1.51 1.75
C MET A 185 -11.70 2.34 0.90
N GLU A 186 -12.29 3.36 1.50
CA GLU A 186 -13.27 4.23 0.85
C GLU A 186 -13.28 5.60 1.54
N THR A 187 -13.47 6.66 0.74
CA THR A 187 -13.67 8.01 1.25
C THR A 187 -15.02 8.52 0.76
N ASN A 188 -15.92 8.76 1.71
CA ASN A 188 -17.24 9.37 1.46
C ASN A 188 -17.23 10.84 1.88
N TRP A 189 -18.33 11.55 1.60
CA TRP A 189 -18.43 12.99 1.87
C TRP A 189 -18.36 13.34 3.37
N ARG A 190 -18.77 12.42 4.27
CA ARG A 190 -18.76 12.62 5.73
C ARG A 190 -17.69 11.85 6.50
N SER A 191 -17.18 10.76 5.95
CA SER A 191 -16.29 9.85 6.66
C SER A 191 -15.35 9.10 5.73
N THR A 192 -14.19 8.72 6.25
CA THR A 192 -13.21 7.86 5.60
C THR A 192 -13.13 6.54 6.34
N GLN A 193 -13.09 5.43 5.59
CA GLN A 193 -13.03 4.09 6.12
C GLN A 193 -11.63 3.51 5.93
N PHE A 194 -11.07 2.94 7.00
CA PHE A 194 -9.76 2.32 7.03
C PHE A 194 -9.87 0.85 7.41
N LEU A 195 -9.05 -0.01 6.83
CA LEU A 195 -8.89 -1.40 7.25
C LEU A 195 -7.61 -1.52 8.09
N ASN A 196 -7.73 -1.89 9.36
CA ASN A 196 -6.57 -2.07 10.23
C ASN A 196 -5.82 -3.39 9.93
N LYS A 197 -4.68 -3.62 10.58
CA LYS A 197 -3.88 -4.86 10.41
C LYS A 197 -4.60 -6.12 10.92
N THR A 198 -5.56 -5.97 11.83
CA THR A 198 -6.38 -7.07 12.40
C THR A 198 -7.53 -7.46 11.47
N GLY A 199 -7.83 -6.67 10.44
CA GLY A 199 -8.94 -6.87 9.52
C GLY A 199 -10.24 -6.15 9.91
N ASP A 200 -10.21 -5.27 10.91
CA ASP A 200 -11.37 -4.48 11.32
C ASP A 200 -11.50 -3.19 10.49
N LEU A 201 -12.76 -2.82 10.22
CA LEU A 201 -13.13 -1.58 9.54
C LEU A 201 -13.27 -0.43 10.55
N VAL A 202 -12.39 0.56 10.45
CA VAL A 202 -12.38 1.76 11.27
C VAL A 202 -12.97 2.92 10.46
N VAL A 203 -14.09 3.48 10.92
CA VAL A 203 -14.78 4.59 10.24
C VAL A 203 -14.52 5.89 10.99
N ILE A 204 -13.86 6.85 10.34
CA ILE A 204 -13.47 8.13 10.94
C ILE A 204 -14.18 9.28 10.21
N PRO A 205 -14.98 10.10 10.92
CA PRO A 205 -15.52 11.35 10.41
C PRO A 205 -14.45 12.27 9.82
N ASN A 206 -14.74 12.87 8.68
CA ASN A 206 -13.77 13.68 7.93
C ASN A 206 -13.33 14.92 8.73
N SER A 207 -14.19 15.49 9.58
CA SER A 207 -13.80 16.62 10.42
C SER A 207 -12.80 16.27 11.52
N MET A 208 -12.81 15.02 12.00
CA MET A 208 -11.77 14.53 12.92
C MET A 208 -10.49 14.24 12.16
N LEU A 209 -10.59 13.59 11.00
CA LEU A 209 -9.44 13.27 10.16
C LEU A 209 -8.69 14.52 9.67
N ALA A 210 -9.43 15.58 9.29
CA ALA A 210 -8.82 16.85 8.85
C ALA A 210 -8.10 17.60 9.98
N LYS A 211 -8.40 17.29 11.24
CA LYS A 211 -7.73 17.88 12.41
C LYS A 211 -6.59 17.02 12.95
N SER A 212 -6.55 15.75 12.59
CA SER A 212 -5.52 14.81 13.04
C SER A 212 -4.23 14.96 12.25
N ARG A 213 -3.10 14.58 12.87
CA ARG A 213 -1.86 14.39 12.12
C ARG A 213 -1.98 13.12 11.27
N ILE A 214 -1.74 13.26 9.96
CA ILE A 214 -1.78 12.16 9.00
C ILE A 214 -0.36 11.89 8.51
N THR A 215 0.10 10.65 8.69
CA THR A 215 1.36 10.18 8.08
C THR A 215 1.02 9.16 7.00
N ASN A 216 1.18 9.53 5.73
CA ASN A 216 0.99 8.61 4.61
C ASN A 216 2.27 7.79 4.43
N LEU A 217 2.15 6.45 4.52
CA LEU A 217 3.26 5.51 4.39
C LEU A 217 3.43 4.97 2.96
N SER A 218 2.59 5.40 2.02
CA SER A 218 2.55 4.90 0.63
C SER A 218 3.07 5.89 -0.40
N VAL A 219 3.39 7.12 0.01
CA VAL A 219 3.83 8.22 -0.86
C VAL A 219 5.16 8.78 -0.35
N PRO A 220 6.16 9.06 -1.21
CA PRO A 220 6.13 9.00 -2.69
C PRO A 220 6.31 7.59 -3.27
N ASP A 221 6.76 6.63 -2.47
CA ASP A 221 7.02 5.25 -2.86
C ASP A 221 6.36 4.32 -1.81
N MET A 222 5.84 3.18 -2.26
CA MET A 222 5.28 2.17 -1.35
C MET A 222 6.35 1.49 -0.51
N SER A 223 7.63 1.64 -0.89
CA SER A 223 8.74 1.13 -0.09
C SER A 223 8.77 1.77 1.29
N HIS A 224 8.96 0.92 2.30
CA HIS A 224 8.97 1.34 3.69
C HIS A 224 10.37 1.15 4.29
N GLY A 225 10.89 2.20 4.92
CA GLY A 225 12.14 2.13 5.69
C GLY A 225 11.90 1.51 7.06
N ALA A 226 12.76 0.58 7.44
CA ALA A 226 12.75 -0.03 8.77
C ALA A 226 14.18 -0.14 9.29
N SER A 227 14.30 -0.18 10.62
CA SER A 227 15.57 -0.50 11.27
C SER A 227 15.42 -1.60 12.31
N LEU A 228 16.55 -2.25 12.59
CA LEU A 228 16.73 -3.26 13.60
C LEU A 228 18.00 -2.95 14.39
N THR A 229 17.88 -2.89 15.72
CA THR A 229 19.05 -2.70 16.60
C THR A 229 19.48 -4.05 17.18
N VAL A 230 20.77 -4.36 17.07
CA VAL A 230 21.40 -5.56 17.62
C VAL A 230 22.50 -5.13 18.57
N LYS A 231 22.57 -5.79 19.73
CA LYS A 231 23.61 -5.56 20.73
C LYS A 231 24.63 -6.68 20.69
N MET A 232 25.88 -6.33 20.43
CA MET A 232 27.01 -7.24 20.32
C MET A 232 27.91 -7.09 21.54
N GLN A 233 28.57 -8.15 22.00
CA GLN A 233 29.62 -8.01 23.01
C GLN A 233 30.79 -7.22 22.44
N ALA A 234 31.39 -6.34 23.25
CA ALA A 234 32.55 -5.53 22.87
C ALA A 234 33.89 -6.31 22.85
N ASN A 235 33.87 -7.56 22.38
CA ASN A 235 35.05 -8.44 22.31
C ASN A 235 35.79 -8.35 20.96
N SER A 236 35.24 -7.61 20.00
CA SER A 236 35.71 -7.52 18.62
C SER A 236 35.75 -6.07 18.16
N GLN A 237 36.61 -5.77 17.19
CA GLN A 237 36.72 -4.41 16.65
C GLN A 237 35.40 -4.00 15.97
N PRO A 238 34.87 -2.79 16.22
CA PRO A 238 33.59 -2.35 15.65
C PRO A 238 33.52 -2.39 14.12
N SER A 239 34.64 -2.11 13.43
CA SER A 239 34.72 -2.18 11.96
C SER A 239 34.47 -3.59 11.40
N ILE A 240 34.89 -4.64 12.13
CA ILE A 240 34.66 -6.02 11.71
C ILE A 240 33.18 -6.37 11.92
N ILE A 241 32.60 -5.96 13.05
CA ILE A 241 31.16 -6.15 13.33
C ILE A 241 30.32 -5.44 12.26
N GLU A 242 30.64 -4.18 11.95
CA GLU A 242 29.97 -3.42 10.90
C GLU A 242 30.03 -4.15 9.56
N SER A 243 31.22 -4.60 9.14
CA SER A 243 31.39 -5.35 7.88
C SER A 243 30.58 -6.65 7.85
N THR A 244 30.46 -7.35 8.98
CA THR A 244 29.65 -8.58 9.08
C THR A 244 28.16 -8.27 9.06
N MET A 245 27.70 -7.20 9.70
CA MET A 245 26.29 -6.77 9.63
C MET A 245 25.91 -6.26 8.23
N GLN A 246 26.86 -5.68 7.48
CA GLN A 246 26.66 -5.38 6.07
C GLN A 246 26.48 -6.67 5.26
N GLN A 247 27.25 -7.73 5.56
CA GLN A 247 27.06 -9.05 4.95
C GLN A 247 25.71 -9.67 5.30
N VAL A 248 25.22 -9.50 6.52
CA VAL A 248 23.86 -9.91 6.93
C VAL A 248 22.80 -9.26 6.03
N LEU A 249 22.85 -7.94 5.87
CA LEU A 249 21.89 -7.23 5.01
C LEU A 249 22.02 -7.67 3.55
N LEU A 250 23.24 -7.88 3.06
CA LEU A 250 23.47 -8.40 1.72
C LEU A 250 22.99 -9.85 1.56
N SER A 251 22.86 -10.65 2.61
CA SER A 251 22.30 -12.01 2.53
C SER A 251 20.77 -12.03 2.43
N SER A 252 20.07 -10.97 2.83
CA SER A 252 18.61 -10.95 2.84
C SER A 252 18.02 -10.87 1.43
N SER A 253 16.97 -11.66 1.21
CA SER A 253 16.18 -11.67 -0.03
C SER A 253 14.89 -10.84 0.08
N GLU A 254 14.45 -10.52 1.30
CA GLU A 254 13.19 -9.80 1.56
C GLU A 254 13.34 -8.27 1.52
N ILE A 255 14.58 -7.75 1.54
CA ILE A 255 14.85 -6.30 1.51
C ILE A 255 15.13 -5.79 0.09
N LEU A 256 14.81 -4.52 -0.13
CA LEU A 256 15.15 -3.82 -1.37
C LEU A 256 16.66 -3.54 -1.43
N LYS A 257 17.21 -3.72 -2.64
CA LYS A 257 18.62 -3.44 -2.94
C LYS A 257 18.90 -1.95 -3.17
N THR A 258 17.86 -1.21 -3.54
CA THR A 258 17.92 0.22 -3.86
C THR A 258 16.77 0.92 -3.15
N PRO A 259 17.04 1.90 -2.28
CA PRO A 259 18.36 2.37 -1.85
C PRO A 259 19.14 1.28 -1.08
N SER A 260 20.48 1.38 -1.11
CA SER A 260 21.33 0.36 -0.46
C SER A 260 21.11 0.35 1.06
N PRO A 261 21.00 -0.83 1.68
CA PRO A 261 20.90 -0.95 3.13
C PRO A 261 22.19 -0.47 3.79
N SER A 262 22.09 0.03 5.02
CA SER A 262 23.21 0.61 5.76
C SER A 262 23.31 0.05 7.16
N VAL A 263 24.53 0.08 7.71
CA VAL A 263 24.82 -0.30 9.09
C VAL A 263 25.46 0.89 9.78
N SER A 264 24.98 1.19 10.98
CA SER A 264 25.50 2.30 11.81
C SER A 264 25.80 1.80 13.21
N ILE A 265 26.93 2.22 13.78
CA ILE A 265 27.21 1.99 15.21
C ILE A 265 26.56 3.13 15.99
N LEU A 266 25.57 2.80 16.82
CA LEU A 266 24.84 3.79 17.63
C LEU A 266 25.58 4.13 18.92
N GLY A 267 26.28 3.14 19.50
CA GLY A 267 26.95 3.31 20.79
C GLY A 267 28.00 2.24 21.06
N LEU A 268 28.99 2.61 21.85
CA LEU A 268 30.08 1.75 22.30
C LEU A 268 30.24 1.90 23.82
N SER A 269 30.09 0.80 24.53
CA SER A 269 30.33 0.67 25.98
C SER A 269 31.42 -0.37 26.23
N ARG A 270 31.81 -0.56 27.51
CA ARG A 270 32.82 -1.56 27.89
C ARG A 270 32.46 -2.97 27.44
N ASP A 271 31.19 -3.35 27.56
CA ASP A 271 30.74 -4.72 27.36
C ASP A 271 29.81 -4.88 26.14
N CYS A 272 29.38 -3.77 25.53
CA CYS A 272 28.34 -3.76 24.50
C CYS A 272 28.65 -2.78 23.35
N ILE A 273 28.41 -3.22 22.13
CA ILE A 273 28.39 -2.42 20.90
C ILE A 273 26.96 -2.47 20.37
N GLU A 274 26.30 -1.32 20.29
CA GLU A 274 24.96 -1.20 19.73
C GLU A 274 25.04 -0.86 18.25
N VAL A 275 24.46 -1.72 17.42
CA VAL A 275 24.51 -1.61 15.96
C VAL A 275 23.09 -1.52 15.41
N GLU A 276 22.83 -0.53 14.57
CA GLU A 276 21.58 -0.39 13.83
C GLU A 276 21.77 -0.87 12.39
N LEU A 277 20.89 -1.77 11.96
CA LEU A 277 20.75 -2.20 10.58
C LEU A 277 19.53 -1.49 9.97
N SER A 278 19.75 -0.60 9.01
CA SER A 278 18.70 0.14 8.32
C SER A 278 18.50 -0.41 6.91
N PHE A 279 17.25 -0.67 6.54
CA PHE A 279 16.91 -1.27 5.25
C PHE A 279 15.53 -0.81 4.77
N ARG A 280 15.23 -1.04 3.49
CA ARG A 280 13.89 -0.82 2.94
C ARG A 280 13.25 -2.12 2.52
N VAL A 281 11.93 -2.20 2.60
CA VAL A 281 11.12 -3.31 2.10
C VAL A 281 10.10 -2.83 1.07
N PRO A 282 9.59 -3.68 0.18
CA PRO A 282 8.65 -3.28 -0.87
C PRO A 282 7.33 -2.70 -0.34
N THR A 283 6.85 -3.22 0.80
CA THR A 283 5.57 -2.84 1.41
C THR A 283 5.68 -2.92 2.93
N LEU A 284 4.93 -2.08 3.65
CA LEU A 284 4.82 -2.11 5.13
C LEU A 284 4.56 -3.51 5.71
N LEU A 285 3.76 -4.33 5.02
CA LEU A 285 3.42 -5.68 5.47
C LEU A 285 4.61 -6.65 5.46
N SER A 286 5.63 -6.38 4.63
CA SER A 286 6.83 -7.21 4.52
C SER A 286 7.84 -6.95 5.63
N VAL A 287 7.68 -5.88 6.43
CA VAL A 287 8.63 -5.50 7.49
C VAL A 287 8.85 -6.65 8.48
N THR A 288 7.78 -7.29 8.96
CA THR A 288 7.89 -8.39 9.93
C THR A 288 8.61 -9.59 9.34
N LYS A 289 8.30 -9.94 8.09
CA LYS A 289 8.94 -11.06 7.38
C LYS A 289 10.44 -10.79 7.19
N ALA A 290 10.80 -9.60 6.74
CA ALA A 290 12.19 -9.17 6.59
C ALA A 290 12.94 -9.13 7.92
N LYS A 291 12.33 -8.61 9.00
CA LYS A 291 12.95 -8.62 10.34
C LYS A 291 13.26 -10.03 10.82
N ASN A 292 12.32 -10.97 10.65
CA ASN A 292 12.52 -12.37 11.04
C ASN A 292 13.65 -13.04 10.23
N GLU A 293 13.72 -12.80 8.92
CA GLU A 293 14.83 -13.27 8.09
C GLU A 293 16.16 -12.67 8.55
N ILE A 294 16.21 -11.36 8.80
CA ILE A 294 17.42 -10.67 9.26
C ILE A 294 17.87 -11.19 10.63
N PHE A 295 16.96 -11.45 11.57
CA PHE A 295 17.33 -12.06 12.86
C PHE A 295 18.02 -13.42 12.70
N ASP A 296 17.50 -14.28 11.82
CA ASP A 296 18.12 -15.57 11.50
C ASP A 296 19.50 -15.37 10.85
N LEU A 297 19.61 -14.45 9.89
CA LEU A 297 20.88 -14.12 9.25
C LEU A 297 21.91 -13.54 10.23
N VAL A 298 21.51 -12.63 11.12
CA VAL A 298 22.36 -12.11 12.21
C VAL A 298 22.90 -13.29 13.00
N TYR A 299 22.03 -14.17 13.48
CA TYR A 299 22.44 -15.33 14.27
C TYR A 299 23.47 -16.20 13.54
N ARG A 300 23.20 -16.55 12.27
CA ARG A 300 24.12 -17.38 11.46
C ARG A 300 25.47 -16.72 11.24
N HIS A 301 25.48 -15.45 10.83
CA HIS A 301 26.72 -14.69 10.59
C HIS A 301 27.52 -14.48 11.87
N THR A 302 26.87 -14.18 13.00
CA THR A 302 27.57 -14.01 14.29
C THR A 302 28.15 -15.33 14.80
N MET A 303 27.38 -16.42 14.74
CA MET A 303 27.85 -17.75 15.15
C MET A 303 29.03 -18.25 14.31
N ALA A 304 29.00 -17.99 13.00
CA ALA A 304 30.08 -18.38 12.11
C ALA A 304 31.34 -17.50 12.29
N ALA A 305 31.16 -16.20 12.51
CA ALA A 305 32.25 -15.27 12.82
C ALA A 305 32.82 -15.43 14.24
N GLY A 306 32.12 -16.13 15.13
CA GLY A 306 32.49 -16.29 16.54
C GLY A 306 32.19 -15.05 17.39
N PHE A 307 31.30 -14.19 16.93
CA PHE A 307 30.82 -13.05 17.71
C PHE A 307 29.76 -13.49 18.72
N ALA A 308 29.85 -12.94 19.93
CA ALA A 308 28.86 -13.15 20.97
C ALA A 308 27.84 -12.00 20.97
N LEU A 309 26.56 -12.36 21.03
CA LEU A 309 25.49 -11.39 21.29
C LEU A 309 25.59 -10.92 22.75
N ALA A 310 25.28 -9.65 23.00
CA ALA A 310 25.27 -9.14 24.37
C ALA A 310 24.12 -9.80 25.17
N SER A 311 24.42 -10.28 26.37
CA SER A 311 23.43 -10.81 27.31
C SER A 311 22.77 -9.67 28.09
N ASP A 312 21.50 -9.83 28.46
CA ASP A 312 20.81 -8.94 29.41
C ASP A 312 20.25 -9.76 30.58
N PRO A 313 20.80 -9.65 31.82
CA PRO A 313 21.92 -8.80 32.24
C PRO A 313 23.28 -9.31 31.69
N PRO A 314 24.37 -8.51 31.80
CA PRO A 314 25.71 -8.93 31.39
C PRO A 314 26.19 -10.13 32.23
N GLY A 315 25.90 -11.34 31.76
CA GLY A 315 26.30 -12.61 32.37
C GLY A 315 27.58 -13.17 31.75
N GLU A 316 28.26 -14.05 32.50
CA GLU A 316 29.54 -14.67 32.15
C GLU A 316 29.61 -15.18 30.71
N GLN A 317 30.78 -14.96 30.11
CA GLN A 317 31.13 -15.43 28.77
C GLN A 317 30.83 -16.94 28.68
N PRO A 318 30.11 -17.42 27.63
CA PRO A 318 30.15 -18.83 27.34
C PRO A 318 31.61 -19.20 27.03
N GLU A 319 32.22 -20.00 27.91
CA GLU A 319 33.59 -20.48 27.74
C GLU A 319 33.71 -21.20 26.38
N GLY A 320 34.72 -20.79 25.60
CA GLY A 320 35.20 -21.57 24.46
C GLY A 320 34.73 -21.15 23.07
N VAL A 321 35.06 -19.93 22.62
CA VAL A 321 35.18 -19.66 21.17
C VAL A 321 36.53 -20.23 20.68
N GLY A 322 36.67 -21.55 20.75
CA GLY A 322 37.90 -22.25 20.33
C GLY A 322 38.12 -22.24 18.81
N GLY A 323 39.29 -22.74 18.40
CA GLY A 323 39.94 -22.59 17.09
C GLY A 323 39.20 -23.15 15.85
N PRO A 324 39.89 -23.30 14.70
CA PRO A 324 39.27 -23.55 13.39
C PRO A 324 38.36 -24.79 13.34
N THR A 325 38.68 -25.84 14.11
CA THR A 325 37.84 -27.05 14.25
C THR A 325 36.45 -26.75 14.83
N ASN A 326 36.34 -25.77 15.73
CA ASN A 326 35.06 -25.37 16.33
C ASN A 326 34.16 -24.61 15.35
N ILE A 327 34.72 -23.89 14.37
CA ILE A 327 33.91 -23.17 13.37
C ILE A 327 33.20 -24.18 12.47
N VAL A 328 33.93 -25.15 11.92
CA VAL A 328 33.33 -26.19 11.06
C VAL A 328 32.29 -26.97 11.85
N ARG A 329 32.58 -27.30 13.11
CA ARG A 329 31.63 -27.99 13.99
C ARG A 329 30.33 -27.19 14.20
N ARG A 330 30.43 -25.87 14.42
CA ARG A 330 29.26 -24.98 14.51
C ARG A 330 28.47 -24.94 13.20
N LEU A 331 29.15 -24.86 12.06
CA LEU A 331 28.50 -24.85 10.74
C LEU A 331 27.78 -26.17 10.45
N VAL A 332 28.41 -27.31 10.77
CA VAL A 332 27.80 -28.64 10.63
C VAL A 332 26.56 -28.79 11.52
N ASN A 333 26.56 -28.21 12.73
CA ASN A 333 25.39 -28.19 13.60
C ASN A 333 24.23 -27.36 13.04
N MET A 334 24.52 -26.29 12.29
CA MET A 334 23.48 -25.45 11.68
C MET A 334 22.88 -26.09 10.42
N ALA A 335 23.65 -26.91 9.73
CA ALA A 335 23.21 -27.59 8.52
C ALA A 335 22.18 -28.70 8.81
N ARG A 336 20.93 -28.48 8.39
CA ARG A 336 19.81 -29.41 8.56
C ARG A 336 20.08 -30.84 8.06
N ILE A 337 20.88 -31.00 7.01
CA ILE A 337 21.19 -32.32 6.45
C ILE A 337 21.97 -33.21 7.44
N PHE A 338 22.63 -32.61 8.43
CA PHE A 338 23.42 -33.30 9.45
C PHE A 338 22.72 -33.34 10.82
N ALA A 339 21.43 -32.99 10.89
CA ALA A 339 20.67 -32.93 12.13
C ALA A 339 20.54 -34.28 12.85
N ASN A 340 20.57 -35.39 12.10
CA ASN A 340 20.47 -36.75 12.66
C ASN A 340 21.83 -37.37 13.02
N LEU A 341 22.94 -36.73 12.67
CA LEU A 341 24.27 -37.26 12.99
C LEU A 341 24.57 -37.12 14.49
N SER A 342 25.22 -38.15 15.03
CA SER A 342 25.79 -38.13 16.39
C SER A 342 26.91 -37.10 16.51
N ASN A 343 27.28 -36.75 17.74
CA ASN A 343 28.33 -35.75 17.97
C ASN A 343 29.67 -36.17 17.36
N ASP A 344 30.08 -37.43 17.57
CA ASP A 344 31.32 -37.98 17.04
C ASP A 344 31.37 -37.94 15.51
N GLU A 345 30.23 -38.16 14.83
CA GLU A 345 30.13 -38.12 13.37
C GLU A 345 30.29 -36.70 12.83
N ARG A 346 29.69 -35.73 13.51
CA ARG A 346 29.85 -34.33 13.15
C ARG A 346 31.28 -33.85 13.39
N ASP A 347 31.95 -34.36 14.41
CA ASP A 347 33.37 -34.07 14.68
C ASP A 347 34.28 -34.69 13.61
N ALA A 348 34.02 -35.93 13.19
CA ALA A 348 34.73 -36.57 12.08
C ALA A 348 34.53 -35.81 10.76
N LEU A 349 33.30 -35.37 10.46
CA LEU A 349 32.98 -34.57 9.29
C LEU A 349 33.69 -33.20 9.34
N ALA A 350 33.73 -32.58 10.51
CA ALA A 350 34.42 -31.31 10.72
C ALA A 350 35.94 -31.44 10.54
N ALA A 351 36.54 -32.54 10.98
CA ALA A 351 37.97 -32.84 10.80
C ALA A 351 38.33 -33.13 9.34
N ALA A 352 37.40 -33.69 8.56
CA ALA A 352 37.61 -33.98 7.14
C ALA A 352 37.57 -32.73 6.23
N ALA A 353 37.02 -31.62 6.73
CA ALA A 353 36.77 -30.42 5.96
C ALA A 353 38.04 -29.58 5.70
N GLU A 354 38.19 -29.12 4.46
CA GLU A 354 39.29 -28.26 4.04
C GLU A 354 38.80 -26.84 3.77
N ARG A 355 39.57 -25.85 4.21
CA ARG A 355 39.22 -24.44 4.04
C ARG A 355 39.57 -23.95 2.63
N LEU A 356 38.60 -23.36 1.94
CA LEU A 356 38.75 -22.72 0.63
C LEU A 356 38.37 -21.24 0.74
N MET A 357 39.20 -20.35 0.20
CA MET A 357 38.94 -18.90 0.18
C MET A 357 38.73 -18.45 -1.26
N MET A 358 37.65 -17.72 -1.51
CA MET A 358 37.29 -17.22 -2.83
C MET A 358 37.01 -15.72 -2.76
N LYS A 359 37.46 -14.99 -3.78
CA LYS A 359 37.26 -13.55 -3.88
C LYS A 359 35.89 -13.20 -4.44
N GLN A 360 35.40 -12.01 -4.11
CA GLN A 360 34.19 -11.46 -4.73
C GLN A 360 34.22 -11.61 -6.26
N GLY A 361 33.10 -12.02 -6.85
CA GLY A 361 32.94 -12.27 -8.28
C GLY A 361 33.41 -13.65 -8.76
N ALA A 362 34.13 -14.42 -7.94
CA ALA A 362 34.52 -15.78 -8.29
C ALA A 362 33.30 -16.71 -8.41
N VAL A 363 33.36 -17.65 -9.36
CA VAL A 363 32.30 -18.65 -9.57
C VAL A 363 32.61 -19.87 -8.71
N ILE A 364 31.71 -20.20 -7.78
CA ILE A 364 31.82 -21.38 -6.91
C ILE A 364 31.40 -22.65 -7.68
N ALA A 365 30.28 -22.58 -8.40
CA ALA A 365 29.75 -23.68 -9.18
C ALA A 365 29.09 -23.14 -10.45
N LYS A 366 29.33 -23.81 -11.59
CA LYS A 366 28.70 -23.46 -12.87
C LYS A 366 27.49 -24.34 -13.13
N LYS A 367 26.45 -23.78 -13.74
CA LYS A 367 25.29 -24.53 -14.24
C LYS A 367 25.74 -25.68 -15.15
N GLY A 368 25.15 -26.85 -14.93
CA GLY A 368 25.48 -28.06 -15.68
C GLY A 368 26.79 -28.75 -15.27
N SER A 369 27.59 -28.16 -14.38
CA SER A 369 28.77 -28.82 -13.81
C SER A 369 28.38 -29.84 -12.74
N THR A 370 29.26 -30.82 -12.53
CA THR A 370 29.15 -31.79 -11.43
C THR A 370 30.17 -31.44 -10.37
N THR A 371 29.70 -31.05 -9.18
CA THR A 371 30.53 -30.77 -8.02
C THR A 371 31.00 -32.09 -7.39
N THR A 372 32.30 -32.19 -7.12
CA THR A 372 32.94 -33.38 -6.52
C THR A 372 33.20 -33.23 -5.02
N SER A 373 32.81 -32.09 -4.45
CA SER A 373 32.98 -31.76 -3.05
C SER A 373 31.72 -31.11 -2.51
N LEU A 374 31.34 -31.49 -1.29
CA LEU A 374 30.29 -30.85 -0.54
C LEU A 374 30.89 -29.61 0.13
N MET A 375 30.28 -28.44 -0.06
CA MET A 375 30.81 -27.17 0.42
C MET A 375 29.83 -26.55 1.41
N ILE A 376 30.33 -26.06 2.54
CA ILE A 376 29.56 -25.33 3.55
C ILE A 376 30.08 -23.90 3.57
N LEU A 377 29.18 -22.92 3.45
CA LEU A 377 29.55 -21.51 3.53
C LEU A 377 29.84 -21.13 4.99
N ALA A 378 31.02 -20.59 5.25
CA ALA A 378 31.45 -20.17 6.60
C ALA A 378 31.42 -18.67 6.80
N ARG A 379 31.76 -17.90 5.76
CA ARG A 379 31.79 -16.44 5.83
C ARG A 379 31.51 -15.87 4.45
N GLY A 380 30.88 -14.70 4.42
CA GLY A 380 30.54 -14.01 3.19
C GLY A 380 29.15 -14.36 2.69
N VAL A 381 28.85 -13.94 1.46
CA VAL A 381 27.56 -14.15 0.81
C VAL A 381 27.81 -14.67 -0.59
N ALA A 382 27.10 -15.72 -0.97
CA ALA A 382 27.07 -16.21 -2.34
C ALA A 382 25.66 -16.03 -2.94
N ILE A 383 25.60 -15.82 -4.25
CA ILE A 383 24.35 -15.66 -5.00
C ILE A 383 24.20 -16.83 -5.96
N VAL A 384 22.99 -17.38 -6.04
CA VAL A 384 22.59 -18.40 -7.00
C VAL A 384 21.72 -17.72 -8.06
N GLU A 385 22.20 -17.66 -9.30
CA GLU A 385 21.54 -16.97 -10.40
C GLU A 385 21.55 -17.82 -11.69
N ASP A 386 20.55 -17.62 -12.53
CA ASP A 386 20.46 -18.24 -13.86
C ASP A 386 19.96 -17.22 -14.87
N GLY A 387 20.40 -17.36 -16.12
CA GLY A 387 20.10 -16.44 -17.21
C GLY A 387 21.33 -15.74 -17.79
N SER A 388 21.12 -15.02 -18.90
CA SER A 388 22.14 -14.23 -19.60
C SER A 388 22.38 -12.88 -18.90
N GLU A 389 23.39 -12.13 -19.32
CA GLU A 389 23.69 -10.80 -18.73
C GLU A 389 22.52 -9.81 -18.76
N GLU A 390 21.61 -9.94 -19.73
CA GLU A 390 20.43 -9.06 -19.90
C GLU A 390 19.20 -9.51 -19.09
N SER A 391 19.14 -10.76 -18.61
CA SER A 391 18.02 -11.28 -17.82
C SER A 391 18.53 -12.25 -16.77
N ARG A 392 19.07 -11.71 -15.68
CA ARG A 392 19.53 -12.48 -14.52
C ARG A 392 18.38 -12.70 -13.56
N ILE A 393 18.03 -13.95 -13.34
CA ILE A 393 17.06 -14.36 -12.32
C ILE A 393 17.85 -14.83 -11.10
N GLU A 394 17.70 -14.12 -10.00
CA GLU A 394 18.27 -14.51 -8.72
C GLU A 394 17.35 -15.53 -8.04
N PHE A 395 17.86 -16.74 -7.82
CA PHE A 395 17.10 -17.81 -7.16
C PHE A 395 17.24 -17.77 -5.64
N ALA A 396 18.45 -17.52 -5.16
CA ALA A 396 18.74 -17.53 -3.73
C ALA A 396 20.02 -16.75 -3.40
N ARG A 397 20.08 -16.30 -2.14
CA ARG A 397 21.31 -15.88 -1.48
C ARG A 397 21.68 -16.90 -0.43
N LEU A 398 22.97 -17.20 -0.36
CA LEU A 398 23.54 -18.15 0.58
C LEU A 398 24.29 -17.40 1.67
N ALA A 399 24.01 -17.79 2.90
CA ALA A 399 24.59 -17.26 4.13
C ALA A 399 25.37 -18.36 4.86
N PRO A 400 26.14 -18.02 5.92
CA PRO A 400 26.87 -19.01 6.67
C PRO A 400 25.98 -20.15 7.20
N GLY A 401 26.44 -21.39 7.04
CA GLY A 401 25.70 -22.61 7.34
C GLY A 401 24.97 -23.22 6.13
N ASP A 402 24.80 -22.49 5.03
CA ASP A 402 24.19 -23.04 3.82
C ASP A 402 25.15 -24.00 3.08
N LEU A 403 24.56 -25.00 2.45
CA LEU A 403 25.24 -26.10 1.75
C LEU A 403 25.20 -25.92 0.23
N LEU A 404 26.28 -26.35 -0.41
CA LEU A 404 26.49 -26.38 -1.85
C LEU A 404 27.09 -27.73 -2.27
N GLY A 405 26.76 -28.19 -3.47
CA GLY A 405 27.33 -29.42 -4.04
C GLY A 405 26.69 -30.73 -3.56
N GLU A 406 25.63 -30.65 -2.75
CA GLU A 406 24.83 -31.81 -2.33
C GLU A 406 24.28 -32.62 -3.52
N ARG A 407 23.90 -31.92 -4.61
CA ARG A 407 23.40 -32.54 -5.84
C ARG A 407 24.48 -33.35 -6.54
N GLY A 408 25.68 -32.79 -6.71
CA GLY A 408 26.79 -33.48 -7.36
C GLY A 408 27.29 -34.67 -6.55
N VAL A 409 27.52 -34.47 -5.25
CA VAL A 409 28.18 -35.45 -4.39
C VAL A 409 27.24 -36.55 -3.91
N LEU A 410 26.03 -36.21 -3.47
CA LEU A 410 25.10 -37.16 -2.87
C LEU A 410 24.11 -37.70 -3.92
N LEU A 411 23.66 -36.88 -4.87
CA LEU A 411 22.63 -37.28 -5.84
C LEU A 411 23.17 -37.66 -7.23
N GLY A 412 24.46 -37.40 -7.50
CA GLY A 412 25.05 -37.59 -8.84
C GLY A 412 24.44 -36.69 -9.92
N GLY A 413 23.81 -35.58 -9.51
CA GLY A 413 23.16 -34.62 -10.38
C GLY A 413 24.12 -33.51 -10.84
N LYS A 414 23.66 -32.73 -11.82
CA LYS A 414 24.32 -31.49 -12.24
C LYS A 414 23.74 -30.30 -11.48
N GLU A 415 24.55 -29.24 -11.33
CA GLU A 415 24.10 -27.97 -10.77
C GLU A 415 23.07 -27.30 -11.69
N VAL A 416 22.05 -26.69 -11.10
CA VAL A 416 20.89 -26.14 -11.82
C VAL A 416 21.11 -24.69 -12.25
N ALA A 417 21.96 -23.96 -11.52
CA ALA A 417 22.21 -22.53 -11.69
C ALA A 417 23.69 -22.20 -11.40
N ASP A 418 24.13 -21.01 -11.81
CA ASP A 418 25.46 -20.52 -11.46
C ASP A 418 25.46 -20.01 -10.02
N THR A 419 26.51 -20.36 -9.26
CA THR A 419 26.74 -19.83 -7.92
C THR A 419 27.99 -18.96 -7.92
N LYS A 420 27.86 -17.69 -7.50
CA LYS A 420 28.95 -16.71 -7.50
C LYS A 420 29.13 -16.06 -6.13
N CYS A 421 30.36 -15.64 -5.83
CA CYS A 421 30.68 -14.91 -4.61
C CYS A 421 30.19 -13.46 -4.71
N LEU A 422 29.23 -13.05 -3.88
CA LEU A 422 28.79 -11.65 -3.81
C LEU A 422 29.75 -10.80 -2.97
N THR A 423 30.40 -11.40 -1.97
CA THR A 423 31.50 -10.84 -1.17
C THR A 423 32.70 -11.78 -1.18
N ASP A 424 33.77 -11.48 -0.45
CA ASP A 424 34.81 -12.49 -0.18
C ASP A 424 34.22 -13.63 0.66
N VAL A 425 34.31 -14.86 0.14
CA VAL A 425 33.67 -16.05 0.72
C VAL A 425 34.74 -17.01 1.28
N VAL A 426 34.46 -17.56 2.46
CA VAL A 426 35.19 -18.71 3.00
C VAL A 426 34.24 -19.90 2.98
N LEU A 427 34.68 -20.98 2.33
CA LEU A 427 33.97 -22.25 2.24
C LEU A 427 34.77 -23.33 2.99
N TYR A 428 34.08 -24.30 3.55
CA TYR A 428 34.67 -25.57 3.96
C TYR A 428 34.20 -26.66 3.02
N GLN A 429 35.13 -27.27 2.29
CA GLN A 429 34.85 -28.34 1.34
C GLN A 429 35.20 -29.70 1.94
N ILE A 430 34.35 -30.70 1.69
CA ILE A 430 34.60 -32.09 2.03
C ILE A 430 34.52 -32.87 0.72
N SER A 431 35.63 -33.48 0.30
CA SER A 431 35.69 -34.19 -0.96
C SER A 431 34.81 -35.44 -0.94
N LYS A 432 34.30 -35.84 -2.11
CA LYS A 432 33.51 -37.07 -2.27
C LYS A 432 34.23 -38.30 -1.71
N ALA A 433 35.55 -38.38 -1.83
CA ALA A 433 36.34 -39.49 -1.30
C ALA A 433 36.24 -39.57 0.24
N LYS A 434 36.45 -38.44 0.94
CA LYS A 434 36.35 -38.40 2.41
C LYS A 434 34.93 -38.70 2.91
N ILE A 435 33.91 -38.25 2.18
CA ILE A 435 32.51 -38.61 2.48
C ILE A 435 32.29 -40.11 2.28
N ALA A 436 32.83 -40.69 1.21
CA ALA A 436 32.73 -42.13 0.94
C ALA A 436 33.34 -42.97 2.07
N ASP A 437 34.50 -42.53 2.59
CA ASP A 437 35.18 -43.21 3.70
C ASP A 437 34.33 -43.15 4.98
N LEU A 438 33.76 -41.99 5.29
CA LEU A 438 32.85 -41.82 6.44
C LEU A 438 31.57 -42.67 6.31
N LEU A 439 31.01 -42.79 5.10
CA LEU A 439 29.84 -43.63 4.81
C LEU A 439 30.17 -45.13 4.89
N ARG A 440 31.40 -45.54 4.51
CA ARG A 440 31.86 -46.92 4.67
C ARG A 440 31.99 -47.31 6.14
N GLU A 441 32.53 -46.41 6.96
CA GLU A 441 32.68 -46.65 8.38
C GLU A 441 31.33 -46.69 9.11
N ARG A 442 30.34 -45.90 8.65
CA ARG A 442 29.01 -45.82 9.28
C ARG A 442 27.87 -45.78 8.24
N PRO A 443 27.37 -46.95 7.79
CA PRO A 443 26.34 -47.04 6.75
C PRO A 443 25.01 -46.38 7.11
N ALA A 444 24.67 -46.27 8.41
CA ALA A 444 23.44 -45.62 8.88
C ALA A 444 23.33 -44.15 8.44
N ILE A 445 24.47 -43.45 8.33
CA ILE A 445 24.55 -42.06 7.86
C ILE A 445 24.01 -41.92 6.43
N ALA A 446 24.22 -42.93 5.59
CA ALA A 446 23.73 -42.93 4.22
C ALA A 446 22.19 -42.92 4.17
N GLU A 447 21.53 -43.63 5.07
CA GLU A 447 20.07 -43.72 5.12
C GLU A 447 19.44 -42.39 5.58
N ASP A 448 20.02 -41.75 6.60
CA ASP A 448 19.58 -40.43 7.09
C ASP A 448 19.76 -39.33 6.04
N LEU A 449 20.93 -39.27 5.40
CA LEU A 449 21.20 -38.31 4.32
C LEU A 449 20.26 -38.54 3.13
N ALA A 450 20.01 -39.80 2.75
CA ALA A 450 19.09 -40.15 1.67
C ALA A 450 17.64 -39.71 1.98
N ALA A 451 17.19 -39.93 3.21
CA ALA A 451 15.85 -39.54 3.64
C ALA A 451 15.66 -38.00 3.59
N LEU A 452 16.62 -37.25 4.12
CA LEU A 452 16.58 -35.78 4.13
C LEU A 452 16.66 -35.19 2.72
N LEU A 453 17.51 -35.73 1.85
CA LEU A 453 17.62 -35.28 0.46
C LEU A 453 16.38 -35.62 -0.38
N SER A 454 15.72 -36.76 -0.11
CA SER A 454 14.47 -37.13 -0.79
C SER A 454 13.35 -36.12 -0.52
N VAL A 455 13.21 -35.69 0.74
CA VAL A 455 12.24 -34.65 1.13
C VAL A 455 12.57 -33.32 0.45
N ARG A 456 13.84 -32.91 0.48
CA ARG A 456 14.28 -31.64 -0.12
C ARG A 456 14.10 -31.63 -1.64
N THR A 457 14.51 -32.71 -2.32
CA THR A 457 14.39 -32.83 -3.78
C THR A 457 12.92 -32.77 -4.22
N ARG A 458 12.00 -33.41 -3.48
CA ARG A 458 10.55 -33.33 -3.77
C ARG A 458 9.99 -31.93 -3.57
N ALA A 459 10.41 -31.22 -2.53
CA ALA A 459 9.98 -29.84 -2.28
C ALA A 459 10.50 -28.89 -3.36
N GLU A 460 11.76 -29.06 -3.77
CA GLU A 460 12.37 -28.29 -4.86
C GLU A 460 11.74 -28.61 -6.22
N GLU A 461 11.49 -29.88 -6.53
CA GLU A 461 10.77 -30.30 -7.75
C GLU A 461 9.34 -29.76 -7.78
N ALA A 462 8.64 -29.71 -6.65
CA ALA A 462 7.31 -29.11 -6.56
C ALA A 462 7.34 -27.59 -6.78
N LEU A 463 8.34 -26.87 -6.25
CA LEU A 463 8.55 -25.45 -6.55
C LEU A 463 8.92 -25.21 -8.02
N HIS A 464 9.77 -26.07 -8.58
CA HIS A 464 10.21 -25.98 -9.97
C HIS A 464 9.05 -26.29 -10.94
N GLN A 465 8.18 -27.25 -10.61
CA GLN A 465 6.96 -27.56 -11.37
C GLN A 465 5.88 -26.49 -11.21
N ALA A 466 5.75 -25.85 -10.05
CA ALA A 466 4.84 -24.71 -9.87
C ALA A 466 5.27 -23.48 -10.68
N GLY A 467 6.57 -23.31 -10.93
CA GLY A 467 7.12 -22.30 -11.85
C GLY A 467 7.06 -22.69 -13.33
N LEU A 468 6.91 -23.97 -13.65
CA LEU A 468 6.89 -24.53 -15.00
C LEU A 468 5.70 -25.49 -15.16
N ASN A 469 4.49 -24.96 -15.33
CA ASN A 469 3.35 -25.79 -15.71
C ASN A 469 3.54 -26.32 -17.15
N HIS A 470 4.19 -27.48 -17.32
CA HIS A 470 3.83 -28.60 -18.21
C HIS A 470 4.91 -29.73 -18.20
N ALA A 471 4.43 -30.97 -18.09
CA ALA A 471 5.10 -32.27 -18.35
C ALA A 471 5.76 -33.05 -17.18
N SER A 472 4.94 -33.91 -16.54
CA SER A 472 5.11 -35.38 -16.33
C SER A 472 6.54 -35.99 -16.30
N LYS A 473 6.93 -36.64 -15.19
CA LYS A 473 6.83 -38.10 -14.92
C LYS A 473 7.64 -38.51 -13.67
N THR A 474 7.10 -39.47 -12.92
CA THR A 474 7.64 -40.16 -11.74
C THR A 474 8.95 -40.90 -11.99
N ALA A 475 9.82 -41.02 -10.97
CA ALA A 475 10.83 -42.08 -10.89
C ALA A 475 11.11 -42.55 -9.44
N PRO A 476 11.40 -43.85 -9.20
CA PRO A 476 11.62 -44.45 -7.88
C PRO A 476 13.10 -44.58 -7.46
N ASP A 477 13.28 -44.70 -6.14
CA ASP A 477 14.40 -45.24 -5.34
C ASP A 477 15.79 -44.54 -5.34
N LEU A 478 15.88 -43.46 -4.54
CA LEU A 478 17.08 -42.62 -4.31
C LEU A 478 18.19 -43.33 -3.52
N ARG A 479 17.85 -44.29 -2.64
CA ARG A 479 18.78 -45.01 -1.77
C ARG A 479 19.79 -45.85 -2.56
N MET A 480 19.29 -46.63 -3.52
CA MET A 480 20.12 -47.44 -4.42
C MET A 480 21.05 -46.58 -5.29
N ARG A 481 20.64 -45.34 -5.58
CA ARG A 481 21.42 -44.39 -6.38
C ARG A 481 22.59 -43.79 -5.58
N ILE A 482 22.37 -43.48 -4.31
CA ILE A 482 23.41 -43.01 -3.38
C ILE A 482 24.46 -44.11 -3.17
N LEU A 483 24.05 -45.34 -2.85
CA LEU A 483 24.98 -46.47 -2.63
C LEU A 483 25.83 -46.78 -3.88
N ARG A 484 25.21 -46.84 -5.07
CA ARG A 484 25.94 -47.00 -6.34
C ARG A 484 26.93 -45.87 -6.64
N LEU A 485 26.62 -44.64 -6.24
CA LEU A 485 27.48 -43.47 -6.52
C LEU A 485 28.79 -43.50 -5.72
N PHE A 486 28.80 -44.22 -4.61
CA PHE A 486 29.94 -44.36 -3.69
C PHE A 486 30.68 -45.71 -3.84
N HIS A 487 30.34 -46.51 -4.86
CA HIS A 487 30.87 -47.86 -5.07
C HIS A 487 30.71 -48.78 -3.85
N LEU A 488 29.54 -48.68 -3.19
CA LEU A 488 29.13 -49.51 -2.06
C LEU A 488 28.04 -50.51 -2.45
#